data_AF-A0A3N2NBX7-F1
#
_entry.id   AF-A0A3N2NBX7-F1
#
_cell.length_a   1.000
_cell.length_b   1.000
_cell.length_c   1.000
_cell.angle_alpha   90.00
_cell.angle_beta   90.00
_cell.angle_gamma   90.00
#
_symmetry.space_group_name_H-M   'P 1'
#
loop_
_entity.id
_entity.type
_entity.pdbx_description
1 polymer ?
#
loop_
_entity_poly.entity_id
_entity_poly.type
_entity_poly.pdbx_seq_one_letter_code
_entity_poly.pdbx_strand_id
1 'polypeptide(L)'
;MGAFSVFGQKKGSVAIFEEASAREATPNVAVFVFPQICDLNMISKTRVDYGPYDFALAKDLNTLTNQELENVKTRALQKACRLSGADLIIEPLYTSTVYDKDNKTIWVSLSGYPASYVNFRSLKPTDIDMIRALYPNGVHGIQQQNAGTVVTTATEGTK
;
A
#
# COMPACT_ATOMS: atom_id res chain seq x y z
N MET A 1 -32.00 69.79 -51.54
CA MET A 1 -32.71 68.55 -51.93
C MET A 1 -32.26 67.49 -50.91
N GLY A 2 -33.04 67.01 -49.94
CA GLY A 2 -34.40 66.46 -50.04
C GLY A 2 -34.33 65.16 -50.88
N ALA A 3 -34.59 63.94 -50.41
CA ALA A 3 -35.23 63.46 -49.19
C ALA A 3 -34.81 62.00 -48.91
N PHE A 4 -35.09 61.58 -47.67
CA PHE A 4 -34.95 60.26 -47.07
C PHE A 4 -35.93 59.21 -47.65
N SER A 5 -35.53 57.94 -47.65
CA SER A 5 -36.35 56.81 -47.15
C SER A 5 -35.46 55.59 -46.85
N VAL A 6 -35.29 55.22 -45.58
CA VAL A 6 -36.03 54.19 -44.80
C VAL A 6 -35.58 52.76 -45.11
N PHE A 7 -34.77 52.21 -44.21
CA PHE A 7 -34.83 50.79 -43.85
C PHE A 7 -35.06 50.71 -42.35
N GLY A 8 -36.17 50.08 -41.98
CA GLY A 8 -36.72 50.09 -40.63
C GLY A 8 -35.78 49.49 -39.59
N GLN A 9 -35.55 50.24 -38.51
CA GLN A 9 -35.05 49.67 -37.28
C GLN A 9 -36.09 48.69 -36.74
N LYS A 10 -35.75 47.40 -36.78
CA LYS A 10 -36.52 46.34 -36.14
C LYS A 10 -36.61 46.71 -34.67
N LYS A 11 -37.82 46.99 -34.20
CA LYS A 11 -38.17 47.33 -32.81
C LYS A 11 -37.69 46.18 -31.92
N GLY A 12 -36.49 46.29 -31.38
CA GLY A 12 -35.91 45.28 -30.49
C GLY A 12 -36.78 45.24 -29.24
N SER A 13 -37.52 44.15 -29.06
CA SER A 13 -38.27 43.88 -27.84
C SER A 13 -37.30 43.96 -26.65
N VAL A 14 -37.60 44.84 -25.69
CA VAL A 14 -36.91 44.85 -24.40
C VAL A 14 -37.23 43.53 -23.71
N ALA A 15 -36.22 42.67 -23.54
CA ALA A 15 -36.40 41.44 -22.79
C ALA A 15 -36.80 41.80 -21.35
N ILE A 16 -38.00 41.43 -20.94
CA ILE A 16 -38.52 41.72 -19.58
C ILE A 16 -37.97 40.68 -18.57
N PHE A 17 -37.45 39.56 -19.08
CA PHE A 17 -36.64 38.58 -18.36
C PHE A 17 -35.87 37.75 -19.39
N GLU A 18 -34.57 37.54 -19.15
CA GLU A 18 -33.71 36.69 -19.94
C GLU A 18 -32.81 35.93 -18.97
N GLU A 19 -32.77 34.59 -19.10
CA GLU A 19 -31.93 33.73 -18.29
C GLU A 19 -31.05 32.88 -19.21
N ALA A 20 -29.74 32.96 -18.99
CA ALA A 20 -28.77 32.05 -19.58
C ALA A 20 -28.27 31.12 -18.46
N SER A 21 -28.58 29.83 -18.58
CA SER A 21 -28.04 28.82 -17.66
C SER A 21 -26.77 28.21 -18.25
N ALA A 22 -25.72 28.17 -17.44
CA ALA A 22 -24.52 27.37 -17.71
C ALA A 22 -24.54 26.15 -16.78
N ARG A 23 -24.06 25.01 -17.26
CA ARG A 23 -23.87 23.84 -16.38
C ARG A 23 -22.75 24.15 -15.38
N GLU A 24 -23.09 24.29 -14.11
CA GLU A 24 -22.11 24.18 -13.03
C GLU A 24 -21.76 22.71 -12.85
N ALA A 25 -20.58 22.31 -13.34
CA ALA A 25 -20.00 21.01 -13.04
C ALA A 25 -18.85 21.24 -12.05
N THR A 26 -19.07 20.89 -10.78
CA THR A 26 -18.03 20.94 -9.76
C THR A 26 -16.92 19.95 -10.14
N PRO A 27 -15.63 20.37 -10.21
CA PRO A 27 -14.56 19.45 -10.54
C PRO A 27 -14.43 18.39 -9.45
N ASN A 28 -14.72 17.14 -9.80
CA ASN A 28 -14.44 16.00 -8.93
C ASN A 28 -12.97 15.59 -9.11
N VAL A 29 -12.17 15.76 -8.08
CA VAL A 29 -10.77 15.28 -8.07
C VAL A 29 -10.77 13.82 -7.63
N ALA A 30 -10.71 12.91 -8.60
CA ALA A 30 -10.50 11.49 -8.33
C ALA A 30 -8.99 11.19 -8.25
N VAL A 31 -8.53 10.63 -7.13
CA VAL A 31 -7.16 10.13 -6.98
C VAL A 31 -7.13 8.64 -7.26
N PHE A 32 -6.32 8.22 -8.23
CA PHE A 32 -6.07 6.81 -8.53
C PHE A 32 -4.70 6.40 -7.99
N VAL A 33 -4.67 5.45 -7.05
CA VAL A 33 -3.43 4.85 -6.55
C VAL A 33 -3.20 3.55 -7.31
N PHE A 34 -2.16 3.52 -8.15
CA PHE A 34 -1.74 2.30 -8.82
C PHE A 34 -0.85 1.47 -7.89
N PRO A 35 -1.13 0.16 -7.69
CA PRO A 35 -0.27 -0.68 -6.87
C PRO A 35 1.12 -0.83 -7.49
N GLN A 36 2.14 -0.73 -6.65
CA GLN A 36 3.52 -1.05 -7.01
C GLN A 36 3.85 -2.47 -6.58
N ILE A 37 4.68 -3.14 -7.38
CA ILE A 37 5.24 -4.44 -7.08
C ILE A 37 6.76 -4.34 -7.05
N CYS A 38 7.39 -5.23 -6.28
CA CYS A 38 8.84 -5.37 -6.21
C CYS A 38 9.19 -6.85 -6.16
N ASP A 39 10.41 -7.17 -6.57
CA ASP A 39 10.95 -8.52 -6.47
C ASP A 39 11.72 -8.65 -5.16
N LEU A 40 11.79 -9.87 -4.63
CA LEU A 40 12.65 -10.22 -3.50
C LEU A 40 13.97 -10.80 -4.01
N ASN A 41 15.08 -10.15 -3.69
CA ASN A 41 16.41 -10.69 -3.93
C ASN A 41 16.98 -11.29 -2.65
N MET A 42 17.18 -12.61 -2.63
CA MET A 42 17.81 -13.28 -1.49
C MET A 42 19.30 -12.93 -1.44
N ILE A 43 19.74 -12.36 -0.33
CA ILE A 43 21.16 -12.05 -0.07
C ILE A 43 21.93 -13.35 0.18
N SER A 44 21.31 -14.30 0.87
CA SER A 44 21.82 -15.66 1.02
C SER A 44 20.79 -16.69 0.56
N LYS A 45 21.25 -17.68 -0.21
CA LYS A 45 20.43 -18.83 -0.61
C LYS A 45 20.39 -19.94 0.45
N THR A 46 21.25 -19.85 1.47
CA THR A 46 21.26 -20.76 2.62
C THR A 46 20.68 -20.06 3.84
N ARG A 47 20.12 -20.85 4.76
CA ARG A 47 19.63 -20.35 6.05
C ARG A 47 20.82 -19.88 6.88
N VAL A 48 20.73 -18.68 7.42
CA VAL A 48 21.78 -18.02 8.21
C VAL A 48 21.29 -17.86 9.65
N ASP A 49 22.14 -18.19 10.60
CA ASP A 49 21.90 -18.00 12.04
C ASP A 49 22.41 -16.63 12.51
N TYR A 50 21.65 -16.00 13.41
CA TYR A 50 21.94 -14.70 13.99
C TYR A 50 21.78 -14.72 15.51
N GLY A 51 22.62 -13.93 16.18
CA GLY A 51 22.67 -13.86 17.64
C GLY A 51 23.59 -14.92 18.26
N PRO A 52 23.41 -15.23 19.55
CA PRO A 52 22.34 -14.76 20.43
C PRO A 52 22.46 -13.26 20.76
N TYR A 53 21.33 -12.58 20.84
CA TYR A 53 21.22 -11.20 21.32
C TYR A 53 20.63 -11.18 22.72
N ASP A 54 21.26 -10.44 23.61
CA ASP A 54 20.81 -10.21 24.97
C ASP A 54 19.87 -9.00 25.05
N PHE A 55 18.82 -9.16 25.86
CA PHE A 55 17.90 -8.08 26.21
C PHE A 55 17.54 -8.19 27.69
N ALA A 56 17.66 -7.08 28.41
CA ALA A 56 17.20 -7.01 29.78
C ALA A 56 15.66 -7.15 29.84
N LEU A 57 15.18 -8.02 30.71
CA LEU A 57 13.77 -8.17 31.04
C LEU A 57 13.36 -7.05 32.01
N ALA A 58 12.26 -6.37 31.70
CA ALA A 58 11.72 -5.32 32.58
C ALA A 58 11.03 -5.89 33.83
N LYS A 59 10.60 -7.15 33.77
CA LYS A 59 9.92 -7.87 34.85
C LYS A 59 10.42 -9.31 34.93
N ASP A 60 10.10 -9.99 36.02
CA ASP A 60 10.48 -11.39 36.22
C ASP A 60 9.87 -12.30 35.15
N LEU A 61 10.55 -13.41 34.85
CA LEU A 61 10.14 -14.41 33.84
C LEU A 61 8.68 -14.87 34.02
N ASN A 62 8.23 -15.04 35.26
CA ASN A 62 6.86 -15.48 35.58
C ASN A 62 5.78 -14.47 35.19
N THR A 63 6.17 -13.22 34.94
CA THR A 63 5.27 -12.11 34.57
C THR A 63 5.48 -11.63 33.14
N LEU A 64 6.34 -12.32 32.38
CA LEU A 64 6.61 -11.99 30.99
C LEU A 64 5.35 -12.18 30.15
N THR A 65 4.93 -11.11 29.48
CA THR A 65 3.79 -11.14 28.57
C THR A 65 4.20 -11.58 27.17
N ASN A 66 3.28 -12.15 26.40
CA ASN A 66 3.50 -12.44 24.99
C ASN A 66 3.92 -11.19 24.19
N GLN A 67 3.36 -10.02 24.52
CA GLN A 67 3.72 -8.77 23.88
C GLN A 67 5.18 -8.37 24.12
N GLU A 68 5.67 -8.52 25.36
CA GLU A 68 7.07 -8.24 25.69
C GLU A 68 8.01 -9.22 24.96
N LEU A 69 7.65 -10.51 24.89
CA LEU A 69 8.41 -11.50 24.14
C LEU A 69 8.48 -11.17 22.64
N GLU A 70 7.34 -10.81 22.02
CA GLU A 70 7.30 -10.42 20.62
C GLU A 70 8.12 -9.14 20.36
N ASN A 71 8.06 -8.15 21.25
CA ASN A 71 8.88 -6.94 21.14
C ASN A 71 10.38 -7.28 21.14
N VAL A 72 10.82 -8.22 21.99
CA VAL A 72 12.22 -8.67 22.03
C VAL A 72 12.60 -9.39 20.74
N LYS A 73 11.72 -10.27 20.20
CA LYS A 73 11.93 -10.93 18.91
C LYS A 73 12.03 -9.92 17.76
N THR A 74 11.17 -8.90 17.72
CA THR A 74 11.24 -7.83 16.72
C THR A 74 12.56 -7.07 16.79
N ARG A 75 13.06 -6.76 18.00
CA ARG A 75 14.37 -6.11 18.18
C ARG A 75 15.52 -7.02 17.73
N ALA A 76 15.44 -8.32 18.00
CA ALA A 76 16.41 -9.31 17.52
C ALA A 76 16.42 -9.39 15.98
N LEU A 77 15.23 -9.42 15.37
CA LEU A 77 15.06 -9.39 13.90
C LEU A 77 15.67 -8.12 13.31
N GLN A 78 15.40 -6.95 13.89
CA GLN A 78 15.97 -5.68 13.43
C GLN A 78 17.51 -5.70 13.49
N LYS A 79 18.10 -6.22 14.56
CA LYS A 79 19.56 -6.39 14.67
C LYS A 79 20.08 -7.33 13.57
N ALA A 80 19.41 -8.45 13.32
CA ALA A 80 19.79 -9.40 12.27
C ALA A 80 19.69 -8.81 10.85
N CYS A 81 18.62 -8.09 10.53
CA CYS A 81 18.47 -7.37 9.26
C CYS A 81 19.61 -6.36 9.08
N ARG A 82 19.90 -5.55 10.11
CA ARG A 82 20.98 -4.56 10.04
C ARG A 82 22.36 -5.19 9.84
N LEU A 83 22.65 -6.30 10.51
CA LEU A 83 23.94 -7.00 10.36
C LEU A 83 24.10 -7.64 8.99
N SER A 84 23.01 -8.14 8.40
CA SER A 84 23.03 -8.77 7.07
C SER A 84 22.88 -7.78 5.92
N GLY A 85 22.60 -6.50 6.20
CA GLY A 85 22.25 -5.52 5.17
C GLY A 85 20.94 -5.86 4.45
N ALA A 86 20.06 -6.62 5.11
CA ALA A 86 18.79 -7.06 4.56
C ALA A 86 17.64 -6.11 4.91
N ASP A 87 16.66 -6.01 4.02
CA ASP A 87 15.40 -5.32 4.32
C ASP A 87 14.49 -6.22 5.16
N LEU A 88 14.57 -7.53 4.95
CA LEU A 88 13.82 -8.54 5.71
C LEU A 88 14.57 -9.88 5.80
N ILE A 89 14.10 -10.75 6.69
CA ILE A 89 14.50 -12.16 6.74
C ILE A 89 13.26 -13.01 6.43
N ILE A 90 13.38 -13.86 5.40
CA ILE A 90 12.36 -14.81 4.99
C ILE A 90 12.40 -16.01 5.93
N GLU A 91 11.21 -16.47 6.35
CA GLU A 91 11.00 -17.61 7.26
C GLU A 91 11.88 -17.58 8.54
N PRO A 92 11.80 -16.51 9.35
CA PRO A 92 12.59 -16.42 10.57
C PRO A 92 12.11 -17.45 11.60
N LEU A 93 13.04 -18.27 12.09
CA LEU A 93 12.84 -19.18 13.22
C LEU A 93 13.49 -18.58 14.46
N TYR A 94 12.72 -18.34 15.52
CA TYR A 94 13.21 -17.73 16.75
C TYR A 94 13.44 -18.77 17.83
N THR A 95 14.58 -18.66 18.52
CA THR A 95 14.84 -19.37 19.78
C THR A 95 15.04 -18.33 20.86
N SER A 96 14.25 -18.41 21.93
CA SER A 96 14.35 -17.51 23.07
C SER A 96 14.65 -18.32 24.33
N THR A 97 15.70 -17.93 25.04
CA THR A 97 16.20 -18.66 26.21
C THR A 97 16.39 -17.68 27.36
N VAL A 98 16.07 -18.10 28.58
CA VAL A 98 16.42 -17.43 29.83
C VAL A 98 17.16 -18.47 30.68
N TYR A 99 18.32 -18.11 31.22
CA TYR A 99 19.13 -19.03 32.02
C TYR A 99 18.85 -18.77 33.51
N ASP A 100 18.75 -19.83 34.32
CA ASP A 100 18.47 -19.72 35.76
C ASP A 100 19.44 -18.80 36.51
N LYS A 101 20.72 -18.79 36.11
CA LYS A 101 21.76 -17.96 36.74
C LYS A 101 21.64 -16.47 36.40
N ASP A 102 20.95 -16.13 35.32
CA ASP A 102 20.74 -14.76 34.86
C ASP A 102 19.30 -14.64 34.32
N ASN A 103 18.37 -14.73 35.27
CA ASN A 103 16.93 -14.71 35.02
C ASN A 103 16.38 -13.32 34.67
N LYS A 104 17.25 -12.30 34.58
CA LYS A 104 16.92 -10.93 34.20
C LYS A 104 17.24 -10.63 32.74
N THR A 105 17.83 -11.58 32.04
CA THR A 105 18.21 -11.43 30.64
C THR A 105 17.51 -12.49 29.81
N ILE A 106 17.00 -12.09 28.65
CA ILE A 106 16.51 -13.02 27.63
C ILE A 106 17.48 -12.99 26.45
N TRP A 107 17.92 -14.17 26.04
CA TRP A 107 18.74 -14.37 24.85
C TRP A 107 17.86 -14.81 23.71
N VAL A 108 17.92 -14.09 22.60
CA VAL A 108 17.19 -14.42 21.38
C VAL A 108 18.18 -14.68 20.26
N SER A 109 18.15 -15.89 19.72
CA SER A 109 18.74 -16.22 18.43
C SER A 109 17.63 -16.39 17.39
N LEU A 110 17.96 -16.13 16.14
CA LEU A 110 17.06 -16.44 15.03
C LEU A 110 17.82 -16.95 13.82
N SER A 111 17.13 -17.71 12.97
CA SER A 111 17.67 -18.15 11.68
C SER A 111 16.70 -17.91 10.54
N GLY A 112 17.19 -17.65 9.34
CA GLY A 112 16.33 -17.44 8.17
C GLY A 112 17.13 -17.06 6.92
N TYR A 113 16.42 -16.61 5.88
CA TYR A 113 17.04 -16.21 4.63
C TYR A 113 16.99 -14.68 4.46
N PRO A 114 18.12 -13.96 4.64
CA PRO A 114 18.13 -12.52 4.45
C PRO A 114 17.82 -12.15 2.99
N ALA A 115 16.98 -11.13 2.79
CA ALA A 115 16.57 -10.66 1.47
C ALA A 115 16.37 -9.13 1.44
N SER A 116 16.47 -8.56 0.23
CA SER A 116 16.25 -7.15 -0.06
C SER A 116 15.19 -6.97 -1.13
N TYR A 117 14.44 -5.87 -1.08
CA TYR A 117 13.51 -5.50 -2.13
C TYR A 117 14.26 -4.88 -3.32
N VAL A 118 13.94 -5.33 -4.52
CA VAL A 118 14.54 -4.80 -5.77
C VAL A 118 13.46 -4.59 -6.83
N ASN A 119 13.79 -3.85 -7.89
CA ASN A 119 12.95 -3.67 -9.08
C ASN A 119 11.53 -3.13 -8.79
N PHE A 120 11.41 -2.11 -7.93
CA PHE A 120 10.14 -1.42 -7.69
C PHE A 120 9.56 -0.87 -9.01
N ARG A 121 8.36 -1.31 -9.35
CA ARG A 121 7.70 -0.93 -10.61
C ARG A 121 6.19 -0.95 -10.47
N SER A 122 5.51 -0.18 -11.32
CA SER A 122 4.06 -0.31 -11.48
C SER A 122 3.68 -1.69 -12.01
N LEU A 123 2.50 -2.14 -11.61
CA LEU A 123 1.91 -3.38 -12.11
C LEU A 123 1.82 -3.37 -13.64
N LYS A 124 2.31 -4.43 -14.29
CA LYS A 124 2.15 -4.66 -15.73
C LYS A 124 1.08 -5.73 -15.97
N PRO A 125 0.45 -5.75 -17.15
CA PRO A 125 -0.50 -6.81 -17.51
C PRO A 125 0.05 -8.22 -17.35
N THR A 126 1.37 -8.42 -17.55
CA THR A 126 2.06 -9.70 -17.37
C THR A 126 2.09 -10.20 -15.93
N ASP A 127 1.96 -9.30 -14.94
CA ASP A 127 1.97 -9.65 -13.52
C ASP A 127 0.59 -10.11 -13.03
N ILE A 128 -0.47 -9.86 -13.81
CA ILE A 128 -1.85 -10.18 -13.45
C ILE A 128 -2.03 -11.69 -13.26
N ASP A 129 -1.39 -12.51 -14.10
CA ASP A 129 -1.49 -13.97 -14.01
C ASP A 129 -0.83 -14.49 -12.73
N MET A 130 0.31 -13.92 -12.32
CA MET A 130 0.96 -14.23 -11.05
C MET A 130 0.06 -13.86 -9.85
N ILE A 131 -0.55 -12.66 -9.90
CA ILE A 131 -1.45 -12.22 -8.82
C ILE A 131 -2.69 -13.11 -8.74
N ARG A 132 -3.27 -13.51 -9.87
CA ARG A 132 -4.41 -14.45 -9.91
C ARG A 132 -4.05 -15.82 -9.35
N ALA A 133 -2.83 -16.31 -9.58
CA ALA A 133 -2.38 -17.57 -9.00
C ALA A 133 -2.25 -17.48 -7.46
N LEU A 134 -1.76 -16.35 -6.93
CA LEU A 134 -1.62 -16.13 -5.49
C LEU A 134 -2.95 -15.83 -4.79
N TYR A 135 -3.86 -15.14 -5.49
CA TYR A 135 -5.16 -14.70 -5.00
C TYR A 135 -6.28 -15.18 -5.94
N PRO A 136 -6.54 -16.49 -6.03
CA PRO A 136 -7.47 -17.06 -7.01
C PRO A 136 -8.92 -16.58 -6.84
N ASN A 137 -9.27 -16.18 -5.62
CA ASN A 137 -10.59 -15.65 -5.27
C ASN A 137 -10.60 -14.11 -5.13
N GLY A 138 -9.57 -13.45 -5.67
CA GLY A 138 -9.32 -12.03 -5.47
C GLY A 138 -8.58 -11.73 -4.16
N VAL A 139 -8.11 -10.49 -4.02
CA VAL A 139 -7.42 -10.03 -2.80
C VAL A 139 -8.46 -9.87 -1.69
N HIS A 140 -8.71 -10.94 -0.93
CA HIS A 140 -9.56 -10.87 0.26
C HIS A 140 -8.87 -10.01 1.31
N GLY A 141 -9.36 -8.79 1.52
CA GLY A 141 -8.82 -7.87 2.51
C GLY A 141 -9.02 -6.40 2.19
N ILE A 142 -9.23 -6.05 0.92
CA ILE A 142 -9.88 -4.78 0.58
C ILE A 142 -11.37 -5.10 0.65
N GLN A 143 -12.02 -4.80 1.78
CA GLN A 143 -13.47 -4.67 1.75
C GLN A 143 -13.79 -3.82 0.53
N GLN A 144 -14.59 -4.36 -0.40
CA GLN A 144 -15.31 -3.54 -1.35
C GLN A 144 -16.17 -2.58 -0.53
N GLN A 145 -15.56 -1.48 -0.07
CA GLN A 145 -16.28 -0.23 0.00
C GLN A 145 -16.65 -0.01 -1.44
N ASN A 146 -17.87 -0.42 -1.78
CA ASN A 146 -18.51 -0.13 -3.03
C ASN A 146 -18.28 1.36 -3.29
N ALA A 147 -17.29 1.70 -4.11
CA ALA A 147 -17.25 2.98 -4.76
C ALA A 147 -18.50 2.95 -5.63
N GLY A 148 -19.56 3.58 -5.14
CA GLY A 148 -20.84 3.64 -5.82
C GLY A 148 -20.60 4.10 -7.25
N THR A 149 -20.99 3.24 -8.18
CA THR A 149 -21.05 3.51 -9.62
C THR A 149 -19.70 3.46 -10.35
N VAL A 150 -19.25 2.25 -10.68
CA VAL A 150 -18.37 2.07 -11.86
C VAL A 150 -19.26 2.23 -13.10
N VAL A 151 -19.23 3.40 -13.74
CA VAL A 151 -19.74 3.53 -15.10
C VAL A 151 -18.70 2.94 -16.03
N THR A 152 -18.89 1.69 -16.45
CA THR A 152 -18.05 1.06 -17.46
C THR A 152 -18.48 1.55 -18.84
N THR A 153 -17.80 2.54 -19.42
CA THR A 153 -18.02 2.93 -20.84
C THR A 153 -17.27 1.96 -21.76
N ALA A 154 -17.75 0.73 -21.86
CA ALA A 154 -17.25 -0.26 -22.80
C ALA A 154 -18.38 -0.96 -23.58
N THR A 155 -19.27 -0.16 -24.17
CA THR A 155 -20.21 -0.48 -25.28
C THR A 155 -20.94 0.84 -25.52
N GLU A 156 -20.95 1.50 -26.68
CA GLU A 156 -21.06 1.04 -28.06
C GLU A 156 -20.31 2.02 -28.97
N GLY A 157 -19.31 1.50 -29.67
CA GLY A 157 -18.70 2.15 -30.82
C GLY A 157 -18.71 1.15 -31.96
N THR A 158 -19.87 0.95 -32.57
CA THR A 158 -19.98 0.18 -33.82
C THR A 158 -21.08 0.75 -34.69
N LYS A 159 -20.61 1.52 -35.68
CA LYS A 159 -21.21 1.94 -36.97
C LYS A 159 -22.56 2.63 -36.97
#